data_AF-A0AAN6W8D9-F1
#
_entry.id   AF-A0AAN6W8D9-F1
#
_cell.length_a   1.000
_cell.length_b   1.000
_cell.length_c   1.000
_cell.angle_alpha   90.00
_cell.angle_beta   90.00
_cell.angle_gamma   90.00
#
_symmetry.space_group_name_H-M   'P 1'
#
loop_
_entity.id
_entity.type
_entity.pdbx_description
1 polymer ?
#
loop_
_entity_poly.entity_id
_entity_poly.type
_entity_poly.pdbx_seq_one_letter_code
_entity_poly.pdbx_strand_id
1 'polypeptide(L)' 'MTTTAKNKRIAGKLEHLPLELIEPVLANLTFRDIIALSMCAEDDGRLATALATGSSWSDIWPVYMARKPEY' A
#
# COMPACT_ATOMS: atom_id res chain seq x y z
N MET A 1 -15.29 13.65 -5.65
CA MET A 1 -14.91 12.34 -5.07
C MET A 1 -14.13 12.60 -3.80
N THR A 2 -14.51 11.99 -2.67
CA THR A 2 -13.70 12.06 -1.44
C THR A 2 -12.39 11.31 -1.67
N THR A 3 -11.30 11.81 -1.08
CA THR A 3 -9.93 11.29 -1.26
C THR A 3 -9.85 9.78 -1.01
N THR A 4 -10.62 9.28 -0.04
CA THR A 4 -10.75 7.86 0.31
C THR A 4 -11.33 6.99 -0.81
N ALA A 5 -12.33 7.47 -1.55
CA ALA A 5 -12.95 6.69 -2.64
C ALA A 5 -11.99 6.51 -3.84
N LYS A 6 -11.18 7.53 -4.12
CA LYS A 6 -10.11 7.45 -5.14
C LYS A 6 -9.07 6.42 -4.75
N ASN A 7 -8.60 6.44 -3.50
CA ASN A 7 -7.55 5.54 -3.02
C ASN A 7 -8.00 4.09 -2.98
N LYS A 8 -9.24 3.81 -2.54
CA LYS A 8 -9.84 2.47 -2.62
C LYS A 8 -9.86 1.93 -4.04
N ARG A 9 -10.22 2.76 -5.03
CA ARG A 9 -10.20 2.36 -6.45
C ARG A 9 -8.79 2.05 -6.95
N ILE A 10 -7.78 2.82 -6.52
CA ILE A 10 -6.39 2.59 -6.91
C ILE A 10 -5.85 1.31 -6.26
N ALA A 11 -6.04 1.15 -4.95
CA ALA A 11 -5.66 -0.07 -4.22
C ALA A 11 -6.26 -1.31 -4.87
N GLY A 12 -7.58 -1.29 -5.14
CA GLY A 12 -8.25 -2.38 -5.84
C GLY A 12 -7.67 -2.67 -7.23
N LYS A 13 -7.20 -1.67 -7.98
CA LYS A 13 -6.51 -1.93 -9.26
C LYS A 13 -5.14 -2.57 -9.06
N LEU A 14 -4.39 -2.15 -8.04
CA LEU A 14 -3.08 -2.72 -7.72
C LEU A 14 -3.20 -4.19 -7.31
N GLU A 15 -4.27 -4.57 -6.60
CA GLU A 15 -4.53 -5.98 -6.23
C GLU A 15 -4.65 -6.92 -7.44
N HIS A 16 -5.09 -6.41 -8.59
CA HIS A 16 -5.22 -7.21 -9.81
C HIS A 16 -3.89 -7.37 -10.56
N LEU A 17 -2.86 -6.61 -10.21
CA LEU A 17 -1.55 -6.73 -10.83
C LEU A 17 -0.77 -7.92 -10.25
N PRO A 18 0.11 -8.55 -11.04
CA PRO A 18 1.17 -9.42 -10.53
C PRO A 18 2.03 -8.67 -9.51
N LEU A 19 2.50 -9.39 -8.49
CA LEU A 19 3.28 -8.81 -7.38
C LEU A 19 4.52 -8.08 -7.89
N GLU A 20 5.17 -8.62 -8.94
CA GLU A 20 6.39 -8.06 -9.54
C GLU A 20 6.14 -6.70 -10.20
N LEU A 21 4.90 -6.39 -10.57
CA LEU A 21 4.51 -5.12 -11.18
C LEU A 21 4.00 -4.10 -10.15
N ILE A 22 3.67 -4.52 -8.93
CA ILE A 22 3.22 -3.62 -7.87
C ILE A 22 4.41 -2.83 -7.32
N GLU A 23 5.54 -3.50 -7.04
CA GLU A 23 6.70 -2.86 -6.41
C GLU A 23 7.28 -1.67 -7.22
N PRO A 24 7.46 -1.75 -8.56
CA PRO A 24 7.88 -0.61 -9.35
C PRO A 24 6.92 0.59 -9.26
N VAL A 25 5.62 0.35 -9.08
CA VAL A 25 4.64 1.41 -8.86
C VAL A 25 4.86 2.04 -7.48
N LEU A 26 4.97 1.23 -6.43
CA LEU A 26 5.19 1.70 -5.06
C LEU A 26 6.50 2.48 -4.92
N ALA A 27 7.56 2.07 -5.61
CA ALA A 27 8.86 2.75 -5.61
C ALA A 27 8.79 4.21 -6.10
N ASN A 28 7.76 4.57 -6.89
CA ASN A 28 7.57 5.92 -7.43
C ASN A 28 6.56 6.76 -6.62
N LEU A 29 6.01 6.24 -5.53
CA LEU A 29 5.03 6.93 -4.71
C LEU A 29 5.68 7.70 -3.56
N THR A 30 4.99 8.74 -3.09
CA THR A 30 5.43 9.43 -1.87
C THR A 30 5.01 8.64 -0.63
N PHE A 31 5.67 8.89 0.49
CA PHE A 31 5.25 8.32 1.78
C PHE A 31 3.77 8.60 2.08
N ARG A 32 3.28 9.79 1.76
CA ARG A 32 1.86 10.15 1.94
C ARG A 32 0.94 9.25 1.10
N ASP A 33 1.30 8.99 -0.15
CA ASP A 33 0.49 8.15 -1.04
C ASP A 33 0.45 6.70 -0.55
N ILE A 34 1.58 6.19 -0.06
CA ILE A 34 1.69 4.85 0.53
C ILE A 34 0.77 4.71 1.74
N ILE A 35 0.80 5.66 2.68
CA ILE A 35 -0.09 5.66 3.83
C ILE A 35 -1.56 5.70 3.40
N ALA A 36 -1.87 6.47 2.36
CA ALA A 36 -3.25 6.60 1.89
C ALA A 36 -3.75 5.32 1.17
N LEU A 37 -2.85 4.59 0.49
CA LEU A 37 -3.14 3.31 -0.15
C LEU A 37 -3.18 2.16 0.86
N SER A 38 -2.33 2.17 1.87
CA SER A 38 -2.24 1.12 2.89
C SER A 38 -3.50 1.02 3.75
N MET A 39 -4.13 2.15 4.06
CA MET A 39 -5.44 2.18 4.72
C MET A 39 -6.55 1.55 3.88
N CYS A 40 -6.32 1.37 2.58
CA CYS A 40 -7.26 0.77 1.64
C CYS A 40 -6.85 -0.64 1.19
N ALA A 41 -5.67 -1.12 1.61
CA ALA A 41 -5.19 -2.46 1.27
C ALA A 41 -5.98 -3.51 2.07
N GLU A 42 -6.32 -4.60 1.42
CA GLU A 42 -6.90 -5.76 2.10
C GLU A 42 -5.79 -6.49 2.85
N ASP A 43 -6.08 -6.94 4.08
CA ASP A 43 -5.15 -7.77 4.83
C ASP A 43 -4.87 -9.06 4.04
N ASP A 44 -3.61 -9.48 3.99
CA ASP A 44 -3.11 -10.58 3.14
C ASP A 44 -3.27 -10.39 1.61
N GLY A 45 -3.66 -9.20 1.17
CA GLY A 45 -3.71 -8.81 -0.25
C GLY A 45 -2.32 -8.71 -0.89
N ARG A 46 -2.27 -8.64 -2.22
CA ARG A 46 -1.02 -8.45 -2.96
C ARG A 46 -0.41 -7.08 -2.68
N LEU A 47 -1.23 -6.04 -2.51
CA LEU A 47 -0.73 -4.72 -2.15
C LEU A 47 -0.09 -4.74 -0.76
N ALA A 48 -0.74 -5.38 0.23
CA ALA A 48 -0.19 -5.55 1.57
C ALA A 48 1.10 -6.37 1.55
N THR A 49 1.15 -7.45 0.75
CA THR A 49 2.35 -8.27 0.56
C THR A 49 3.49 -7.47 -0.07
N ALA A 50 3.22 -6.67 -1.10
CA ALA A 50 4.22 -5.83 -1.75
C ALA A 50 4.75 -4.77 -0.78
N LEU A 51 3.89 -4.15 0.02
CA LEU A 51 4.32 -3.18 1.04
C LEU A 51 5.19 -3.84 2.13
N ALA A 52 4.91 -5.09 2.49
CA ALA A 52 5.64 -5.82 3.53
C ALA A 52 6.99 -6.38 3.05
N THR A 53 7.10 -6.75 1.78
CA THR A 53 8.26 -7.49 1.25
C THR A 53 9.06 -6.71 0.21
N GLY A 54 8.49 -5.64 -0.33
CA GLY A 54 9.10 -4.78 -1.34
C GLY A 54 10.22 -3.92 -0.77
N SER A 55 11.35 -3.91 -1.45
CA SER A 55 12.57 -3.19 -1.02
C SER A 55 12.37 -1.70 -0.75
N SER A 56 11.37 -1.07 -1.37
CA SER A 56 11.15 0.37 -1.25
C SER A 56 10.50 0.75 0.09
N TRP A 57 9.72 -0.17 0.68
CA TRP A 57 8.85 0.15 1.82
C TRP A 57 8.88 -0.89 2.95
N SER A 58 9.54 -2.03 2.77
CA SER A 58 9.61 -3.13 3.76
C SER A 58 10.17 -2.71 5.11
N ASP A 59 11.06 -1.72 5.16
CA ASP A 59 11.65 -1.23 6.42
C ASP A 59 10.68 -0.33 7.20
N ILE A 60 9.78 0.34 6.48
CA ILE A 60 8.83 1.31 7.03
C ILE A 60 7.50 0.63 7.37
N TRP A 61 7.13 -0.39 6.61
CA TRP A 61 5.84 -1.07 6.71
C TRP A 61 5.53 -1.68 8.10
N PRO A 62 6.44 -2.43 8.74
CA PRO A 62 6.21 -2.97 10.08
C PRO A 62 6.00 -1.88 11.13
N VAL A 63 6.74 -0.77 11.02
CA VAL A 63 6.61 0.37 11.94
C VAL A 63 5.23 1.02 11.79
N TYR A 64 4.74 1.16 10.56
CA TYR A 64 3.39 1.66 10.30
C TYR A 64 2.32 0.72 10.84
N MET A 65 2.39 -0.59 10.52
CA MET A 65 1.39 -1.58 10.97
C MET A 65 1.31 -1.68 12.49
N ALA A 66 2.44 -1.59 13.19
CA ALA A 66 2.47 -1.56 14.66
C ALA A 66 1.71 -0.36 15.25
N ARG A 67 1.67 0.77 14.53
CA ARG A 67 1.00 2.01 14.96
C ARG A 67 -0.36 2.24 14.32
N LYS A 68 -0.79 1.39 13.38
CA LYS A 68 -2.10 1.49 12.70
C LYS A 68 -3.30 1.63 13.67
N PRO A 69 -3.33 1.01 14.86
CA PRO A 69 -4.42 1.24 15.83
C PRO A 69 -4.49 2.66 16.39
N GLU A 70 -3.41 3.44 16.27
CA GLU A 70 -3.27 4.80 16.80
C GLU A 70 -3.66 5.89 15.78
N TYR A 71 -3.93 5.52 14.52
CA TYR A 71 -4.21 6.42 13.39
C TYR A 71 -5.56 6.12 12.73
#